data_AF-A0A2E0SXN4-F1
#
_entry.id   AF-A0A2E0SXN4-F1
#
_cell.length_a   1.000
_cell.length_b   1.000
_cell.length_c   1.000
_cell.angle_alpha   90.00
_cell.angle_beta   90.00
_cell.angle_gamma   90.00
#
_symmetry.space_group_name_H-M   'P 1'
#
loop_
_entity.id
_entity.type
_entity.pdbx_description
1 polymer ?
#
loop_
_entity_poly.entity_id
_entity_poly.type
_entity_poly.pdbx_seq_one_letter_code
_entity_poly.pdbx_strand_id
1 'polypeptide(L)'
;MTNMTLVVAAIHDESRITMASDTLVTWDDDAHRPPQDSSLAKLAILRSDLAAGVSGSDPHGRLRDLIALRDEPVDVILEQLKEDRVAGFVVAALKPARLWEVRGGAAYERTPHQMAWDGDPEAHNEFNRRFTNEWANTSAADDVPFRAMAAMQALTSFRPVSTVGGITLRVGTTEQGFRFVPDRGLVIGGPEWLVLVGNDPTPGALGILDVQLELGQLFRHESPDEPLTIRAANPDDFVSIAQEHGQTVEYVKWPR
;
A
#
# COMPACT_ATOMS: atom_id res chain seq x y z
N MET A 1 11.94 16.79 10.93
CA MET A 1 11.07 15.62 11.15
C MET A 1 10.93 14.95 9.81
N THR A 2 11.50 13.76 9.64
CA THR A 2 11.31 12.97 8.41
C THR A 2 10.83 11.61 8.86
N ASN A 3 9.52 11.51 9.08
CA ASN A 3 8.82 10.22 9.12
C ASN A 3 8.90 9.67 7.69
N MET A 4 9.59 8.55 7.47
CA MET A 4 9.85 8.07 6.11
C MET A 4 9.50 6.61 5.91
N THR A 5 8.24 6.36 5.57
CA THR A 5 7.81 5.11 4.92
C THR A 5 8.50 4.88 3.57
N LEU A 6 8.25 3.74 2.91
CA LEU A 6 8.52 3.56 1.49
C LEU A 6 7.23 3.21 0.72
N VAL A 7 7.00 3.93 -0.37
CA VAL A 7 5.98 3.61 -1.40
C VAL A 7 6.69 3.39 -2.72
N VAL A 8 6.39 2.29 -3.40
CA VAL A 8 6.94 1.96 -4.72
C VAL A 8 5.83 1.57 -5.68
N ALA A 9 6.02 1.86 -6.96
CA ALA A 9 5.20 1.39 -8.06
C ALA A 9 6.07 0.95 -9.23
N ALA A 10 5.72 -0.15 -9.88
CA ALA A 10 6.46 -0.69 -11.03
C ALA A 10 5.51 -1.14 -12.14
N ILE A 11 5.89 -0.84 -13.38
CA ILE A 11 5.20 -1.28 -14.60
C ILE A 11 5.67 -2.69 -14.95
N HIS A 12 4.73 -3.60 -15.21
CA HIS A 12 5.06 -4.95 -15.72
C HIS A 12 5.14 -4.92 -17.25
N ASP A 13 4.16 -4.27 -17.86
CA ASP A 13 3.97 -4.09 -19.30
C ASP A 13 3.06 -2.87 -19.57
N GLU A 14 2.68 -2.64 -20.82
CA GLU A 14 1.89 -1.49 -21.27
C GLU A 14 0.53 -1.30 -20.54
N SER A 15 0.03 -2.33 -19.85
CA SER A 15 -1.30 -2.36 -19.26
C SER A 15 -1.32 -2.69 -17.76
N ARG A 16 -0.21 -3.14 -17.17
CA ARG A 16 -0.18 -3.66 -15.79
C ARG A 16 0.84 -2.93 -14.93
N ILE A 17 0.39 -2.56 -13.73
CA ILE A 17 1.17 -1.92 -12.68
C ILE A 17 0.97 -2.69 -11.37
N THR A 18 2.02 -2.73 -10.56
CA THR A 18 1.96 -3.08 -9.14
C THR A 18 2.47 -1.91 -8.29
N MET A 19 1.85 -1.69 -7.13
CA MET A 19 2.28 -0.75 -6.10
C MET A 19 2.44 -1.49 -4.78
N ALA A 20 3.45 -1.14 -3.99
CA ALA A 20 3.66 -1.73 -2.68
C ALA A 20 4.06 -0.66 -1.65
N SER A 21 3.66 -0.89 -0.40
CA SER A 21 4.03 -0.05 0.74
C SER A 21 3.97 -0.84 2.05
N ASP A 22 4.65 -0.34 3.07
CA ASP A 22 4.59 -0.85 4.43
C ASP A 22 3.47 -0.14 5.24
N THR A 23 3.04 -0.70 6.36
CA THR A 23 1.96 -0.07 7.16
C THR A 23 2.44 0.79 8.32
N LEU A 24 3.72 0.74 8.71
CA LEU A 24 4.22 1.45 9.89
C LEU A 24 4.08 2.97 9.76
N VAL A 25 3.45 3.60 10.74
CA VAL A 25 3.48 5.06 10.92
C VAL A 25 4.35 5.34 12.14
N THR A 26 5.46 6.04 11.92
CA THR A 26 6.32 6.55 12.99
C THR A 26 5.90 7.96 13.37
N TRP A 27 5.90 8.25 14.67
CA TRP A 27 5.61 9.56 15.23
C TRP A 27 6.79 10.04 16.08
N ASP A 28 6.98 11.35 16.18
CA ASP A 28 8.05 11.92 17.01
C ASP A 28 7.90 11.59 18.51
N ASP A 29 6.72 11.14 18.96
CA ASP A 29 6.40 10.78 20.36
C ASP A 29 5.88 9.32 20.49
N ASP A 30 6.46 8.40 19.69
CA ASP A 30 6.06 6.98 19.62
C ASP A 30 6.01 6.23 20.97
N ALA A 31 6.59 6.79 22.05
CA ALA A 31 6.57 6.19 23.38
C ALA A 31 5.17 6.10 24.01
N HIS A 32 4.19 6.86 23.54
CA HIS A 32 2.89 7.02 24.21
C HIS A 32 1.67 6.50 23.44
N ARG A 33 1.86 5.91 22.25
CA ARG A 33 0.73 5.47 21.41
C ARG A 33 0.50 3.95 21.46
N PRO A 34 -0.76 3.48 21.45
CA PRO A 34 -1.08 2.08 21.25
C PRO A 34 -0.46 1.54 19.95
N PRO A 35 0.07 0.31 19.92
CA PRO A 35 0.62 -0.31 18.71
C PRO A 35 -0.37 -0.41 17.53
N GLN A 36 -1.68 -0.33 17.78
CA GLN A 36 -2.69 -0.30 16.71
C GLN A 36 -2.74 1.05 15.98
N ASP A 37 -2.33 2.14 16.63
CA ASP A 37 -2.33 3.50 16.07
C ASP A 37 -1.08 3.79 15.21
N SER A 38 -0.17 2.82 15.11
CA SER A 38 1.03 2.89 14.28
C SER A 38 0.93 2.10 12.98
N SER A 39 -0.28 1.69 12.57
CA SER A 39 -0.52 0.96 11.31
C SER A 39 -1.52 1.70 10.43
N LEU A 40 -1.16 1.93 9.16
CA LEU A 40 -1.98 2.61 8.17
C LEU A 40 -1.77 2.01 6.77
N ALA A 41 -2.87 1.79 6.03
CA ALA A 41 -2.81 1.43 4.62
C ALA A 41 -2.47 2.69 3.78
N LYS A 42 -1.19 2.88 3.48
CA LYS A 42 -0.68 4.06 2.76
C LYS A 42 -0.97 4.07 1.26
N LEU A 43 -1.59 3.01 0.74
CA LEU A 43 -2.05 2.89 -0.63
C LEU A 43 -3.56 3.12 -0.69
N ALA A 44 -4.03 3.90 -1.65
CA ALA A 44 -5.44 4.16 -1.91
C ALA A 44 -5.78 3.82 -3.37
N ILE A 45 -6.86 3.06 -3.55
CA ILE A 45 -7.48 2.83 -4.86
C ILE A 45 -8.55 3.90 -5.02
N LEU A 46 -8.26 4.90 -5.87
CA LEU A 46 -9.17 6.03 -6.13
C LEU A 46 -10.27 5.60 -7.10
N ARG A 47 -9.87 4.91 -8.16
CA ARG A 47 -10.74 4.31 -9.19
C ARG A 47 -10.14 2.99 -9.67
N SER A 48 -10.92 2.24 -10.46
CA SER A 48 -10.42 1.02 -11.11
C SER A 48 -9.16 1.27 -11.96
N ASP A 49 -8.96 2.47 -12.48
CA ASP A 49 -7.83 2.83 -13.34
C ASP A 49 -6.83 3.79 -12.70
N LEU A 50 -7.01 4.14 -11.41
CA LEU A 50 -6.16 5.10 -10.72
C LEU A 50 -5.94 4.70 -9.25
N ALA A 51 -4.68 4.57 -8.87
CA ALA A 51 -4.25 4.33 -7.50
C ALA A 51 -3.14 5.32 -7.12
N ALA A 52 -3.02 5.59 -5.82
CA ALA A 52 -1.99 6.46 -5.28
C ALA A 52 -1.44 5.88 -3.97
N GLY A 53 -0.20 6.20 -3.64
CA GLY A 53 0.39 5.94 -2.34
C GLY A 53 0.98 7.21 -1.74
N VAL A 54 1.01 7.27 -0.41
CA VAL A 54 1.40 8.44 0.38
C VAL A 54 2.65 8.16 1.21
N SER A 55 3.56 9.12 1.23
CA SER A 55 4.76 9.14 2.08
C SER A 55 4.93 10.50 2.77
N GLY A 56 5.79 10.53 3.80
CA GLY A 56 6.11 11.75 4.54
C GLY A 56 5.17 12.04 5.70
N SER A 57 4.89 13.32 5.93
CA SER A 57 4.16 13.79 7.12
C SER A 57 2.64 13.71 6.97
N ASP A 58 1.96 13.38 8.06
CA ASP A 58 0.49 13.29 8.16
C ASP A 58 -0.16 12.39 7.09
N PRO A 59 0.19 11.09 7.04
CA PRO A 59 -0.36 10.20 6.02
C PRO A 59 -1.88 10.01 6.14
N HIS A 60 -2.46 10.18 7.34
CA HIS A 60 -3.92 10.13 7.53
C HIS A 60 -4.62 11.28 6.80
N GLY A 61 -4.21 12.53 7.04
CA GLY A 61 -4.78 13.70 6.37
C GLY A 61 -4.66 13.59 4.84
N ARG A 62 -3.51 13.13 4.33
CA ARG A 62 -3.31 13.04 2.87
C ARG A 62 -4.02 11.88 2.20
N LEU A 63 -4.26 10.78 2.91
CA LEU A 63 -5.17 9.73 2.41
C LEU A 63 -6.60 10.26 2.29
N ARG A 64 -7.07 11.03 3.27
CA ARG A 64 -8.39 11.67 3.21
C ARG A 64 -8.51 12.61 2.02
N ASP A 65 -7.50 13.46 1.81
CA ASP A 65 -7.47 14.40 0.69
C ASP A 65 -7.46 13.66 -0.66
N LEU A 66 -6.68 12.58 -0.79
CA LEU A 66 -6.67 11.74 -2.00
C LEU A 66 -8.05 11.14 -2.29
N ILE A 67 -8.74 10.63 -1.29
CA ILE A 67 -10.08 10.04 -1.46
C ILE A 67 -11.10 11.11 -1.87
N ALA A 68 -10.98 12.34 -1.35
CA ALA A 68 -11.83 13.45 -1.78
C ALA A 68 -11.65 13.81 -3.26
N LEU A 69 -10.47 13.53 -3.84
CA LEU A 69 -10.15 13.77 -5.25
C LEU A 69 -10.45 12.57 -6.16
N ARG A 70 -11.00 11.46 -5.65
CA ARG A 70 -11.04 10.18 -6.38
C ARG A 70 -11.81 10.21 -7.71
N ASP A 71 -12.74 11.15 -7.87
CA ASP A 71 -13.55 11.31 -9.09
C ASP A 71 -12.94 12.33 -10.07
N GLU A 72 -11.84 12.99 -9.70
CA GLU A 72 -11.19 14.02 -10.52
C GLU A 72 -10.25 13.43 -11.59
N PRO A 73 -10.08 14.09 -12.76
CA PRO A 73 -9.10 13.68 -13.75
C PRO A 73 -7.68 13.62 -13.17
N VAL A 74 -6.85 12.69 -13.66
CA VAL A 74 -5.47 12.50 -13.13
C VAL A 74 -4.65 13.78 -13.14
N ASP A 75 -4.78 14.62 -14.18
CA ASP A 75 -4.05 15.89 -14.26
C ASP A 75 -4.46 16.87 -13.15
N VAL A 76 -5.74 16.89 -12.77
CA VAL A 76 -6.24 17.72 -11.66
C VAL A 76 -5.68 17.20 -10.33
N ILE A 77 -5.67 15.88 -10.14
CA ILE A 77 -5.08 15.25 -8.95
C ILE A 77 -3.60 15.62 -8.84
N LEU A 78 -2.81 15.46 -9.90
CA LEU A 78 -1.39 15.80 -9.90
C LEU A 78 -1.14 17.28 -9.58
N GLU A 79 -1.96 18.21 -10.10
CA GLU A 79 -1.86 19.63 -9.78
C GLU A 79 -2.15 19.91 -8.30
N GLN A 80 -3.17 19.26 -7.71
CA GLN A 80 -3.47 19.39 -6.29
C GLN A 80 -2.37 18.81 -5.40
N LEU A 81 -1.85 17.63 -5.73
CA LEU A 81 -0.78 16.98 -4.96
C LEU A 81 0.53 17.78 -4.96
N LYS A 82 0.79 18.59 -6.00
CA LYS A 82 1.93 19.51 -6.02
C LYS A 82 1.83 20.63 -4.99
N GLU A 83 0.64 21.01 -4.55
CA GLU A 83 0.47 22.06 -3.54
C GLU A 83 1.01 21.61 -2.17
N ASP A 84 1.11 20.30 -1.98
CA ASP A 84 1.66 19.68 -0.79
C ASP A 84 3.19 19.66 -0.81
N ARG A 85 3.79 20.38 0.14
CA ARG A 85 5.26 20.50 0.26
C ARG A 85 5.86 19.59 1.34
N VAL A 86 5.05 18.86 2.09
CA VAL A 86 5.51 18.08 3.26
C VAL A 86 5.24 16.58 3.14
N ALA A 87 4.38 16.15 2.21
CA ALA A 87 4.23 14.76 1.80
C ALA A 87 4.84 14.51 0.41
N GLY A 88 5.05 13.23 0.14
CA GLY A 88 5.31 12.72 -1.20
C GLY A 88 4.23 11.75 -1.62
N PHE A 89 4.11 11.56 -2.93
CA PHE A 89 3.12 10.66 -3.52
C PHE A 89 3.70 9.87 -4.66
N VAL A 90 3.20 8.65 -4.82
CA VAL A 90 3.36 7.86 -6.03
C VAL A 90 1.98 7.65 -6.62
N VAL A 91 1.77 8.05 -7.88
CA VAL A 91 0.49 7.94 -8.57
C VAL A 91 0.64 6.99 -9.75
N ALA A 92 -0.32 6.06 -9.89
CA ALA A 92 -0.35 5.07 -10.95
C ALA A 92 -1.69 5.11 -11.68
N ALA A 93 -1.67 5.25 -13.00
CA ALA A 93 -2.85 5.21 -13.85
C ALA A 93 -2.76 4.08 -14.88
N LEU A 94 -3.90 3.47 -15.21
CA LEU A 94 -4.02 2.46 -16.28
C LEU A 94 -4.52 3.10 -17.58
N LYS A 95 -4.38 2.34 -18.68
CA LYS A 95 -4.93 2.67 -20.02
C LYS A 95 -4.47 4.05 -20.57
N PRO A 96 -3.17 4.22 -20.88
CA PRO A 96 -2.06 3.27 -20.72
C PRO A 96 -1.44 3.32 -19.32
N ALA A 97 -0.65 2.30 -18.97
CA ALA A 97 0.11 2.27 -17.73
C ALA A 97 1.04 3.49 -17.64
N ARG A 98 0.84 4.33 -16.62
CA ARG A 98 1.62 5.55 -16.36
C ARG A 98 1.91 5.70 -14.88
N LEU A 99 3.10 6.24 -14.59
CA LEU A 99 3.57 6.46 -13.23
C LEU A 99 4.04 7.91 -13.05
N TRP A 100 3.74 8.48 -11.89
CA TRP A 100 4.27 9.75 -11.43
C TRP A 100 4.80 9.63 -10.01
N GLU A 101 5.87 10.37 -9.74
CA GLU A 101 6.32 10.73 -8.40
C GLU A 101 5.95 12.21 -8.21
N VAL A 102 5.25 12.54 -7.13
CA VAL A 102 4.87 13.92 -6.80
C VAL A 102 5.52 14.30 -5.50
N ARG A 103 6.38 15.32 -5.52
CA ARG A 103 7.04 15.86 -4.34
C ARG A 103 7.61 17.25 -4.59
N GLY A 104 7.73 18.03 -3.52
CA GLY A 104 8.43 19.31 -3.55
C GLY A 104 7.88 20.31 -4.55
N GLY A 105 6.57 20.31 -4.80
CA GLY A 105 5.94 21.23 -5.75
C GLY A 105 5.89 20.77 -7.21
N ALA A 106 6.34 19.55 -7.51
CA ALA A 106 6.42 19.05 -8.88
C ALA A 106 5.91 17.61 -9.01
N ALA A 107 5.36 17.30 -10.18
CA ALA A 107 5.02 15.96 -10.62
C ALA A 107 6.02 15.51 -11.67
N TYR A 108 6.75 14.43 -11.39
CA TYR A 108 7.77 13.86 -12.25
C TYR A 108 7.19 12.63 -12.96
N GLU A 109 7.11 12.66 -14.28
CA GLU A 109 6.71 11.48 -15.04
C GLU A 109 7.80 10.40 -14.94
N ARG A 110 7.40 9.22 -14.45
CA ARG A 110 8.28 8.09 -14.19
C ARG A 110 8.02 6.91 -15.12
N THR A 111 7.00 6.98 -15.98
CA THR A 111 6.68 5.95 -16.98
C THR A 111 7.89 5.44 -17.77
N PRO A 112 8.80 6.30 -18.31
CA PRO A 112 9.97 5.83 -19.05
C PRO A 112 10.98 5.01 -18.22
N HIS A 113 10.95 5.16 -16.90
CA HIS A 113 11.83 4.45 -15.96
C HIS A 113 11.19 3.14 -15.47
N GLN A 114 9.93 2.87 -15.84
CA GLN A 114 9.13 1.72 -15.41
C GLN A 114 8.95 1.58 -13.89
N MET A 115 9.42 2.55 -13.10
CA MET A 115 9.34 2.55 -11.64
C MET A 115 9.23 3.97 -11.11
N ALA A 116 8.35 4.16 -10.12
CA ALA A 116 8.21 5.37 -9.32
C ALA A 116 8.29 4.99 -7.85
N TRP A 117 8.82 5.88 -7.02
CA TRP A 117 8.90 5.68 -5.59
C TRP A 117 8.96 7.02 -4.87
N ASP A 118 8.54 7.04 -3.62
CA ASP A 118 8.88 8.10 -2.69
C ASP A 118 8.96 7.52 -1.27
N GLY A 119 9.70 8.20 -0.39
CA GLY A 119 9.95 7.73 0.97
C GLY A 119 11.42 7.75 1.38
N ASP A 120 11.78 6.82 2.28
CA ASP A 120 13.13 6.70 2.83
C ASP A 120 14.14 6.28 1.75
N PRO A 121 15.18 7.10 1.46
CA PRO A 121 16.20 6.75 0.49
C PRO A 121 17.02 5.50 0.85
N GLU A 122 17.27 5.24 2.14
CA GLU A 122 17.97 4.03 2.59
C GLU A 122 17.12 2.79 2.33
N ALA A 123 15.82 2.86 2.69
CA ALA A 123 14.88 1.77 2.39
C ALA A 123 14.76 1.53 0.88
N HIS A 124 14.64 2.58 0.08
CA HIS A 124 14.58 2.46 -1.38
C HIS A 124 15.87 1.86 -1.96
N ASN A 125 17.04 2.22 -1.45
CA ASN A 125 18.31 1.64 -1.92
C ASN A 125 18.37 0.13 -1.69
N GLU A 126 17.95 -0.33 -0.52
CA GLU A 126 17.89 -1.77 -0.22
C GLU A 126 16.77 -2.47 -1.02
N PHE A 127 15.60 -1.85 -1.16
CA PHE A 127 14.53 -2.32 -2.06
C PHE A 127 15.07 -2.53 -3.47
N ASN A 128 15.67 -1.50 -4.07
CA ASN A 128 16.12 -1.53 -5.45
C ASN A 128 17.25 -2.54 -5.66
N ARG A 129 18.18 -2.68 -4.70
CA ARG A 129 19.23 -3.69 -4.75
C ARG A 129 18.65 -5.09 -4.91
N ARG A 130 17.60 -5.42 -4.14
CA ARG A 130 16.94 -6.73 -4.18
C ARG A 130 16.05 -6.88 -5.39
N PHE A 131 15.22 -5.88 -5.64
CA PHE A 131 14.32 -5.84 -6.78
C PHE A 131 15.08 -6.08 -8.07
N THR A 132 16.21 -5.39 -8.29
CA THR A 132 16.96 -5.46 -9.56
C THR A 132 17.93 -6.65 -9.63
N ASN A 133 18.69 -6.93 -8.56
CA ASN A 133 19.86 -7.83 -8.67
C ASN A 133 19.63 -9.24 -8.12
N GLU A 134 18.83 -9.40 -7.06
CA GLU A 134 18.73 -10.69 -6.34
C GLU A 134 18.04 -11.75 -7.19
N TRP A 135 17.09 -11.33 -8.02
CA TRP A 135 16.24 -12.22 -8.81
C TRP A 135 16.64 -12.29 -10.29
N ALA A 136 17.60 -11.47 -10.73
CA ALA A 136 17.97 -11.31 -12.15
C ALA A 136 18.35 -12.61 -12.87
N ASN A 137 18.89 -13.59 -12.13
CA ASN A 137 19.34 -14.88 -12.67
C ASN A 137 18.44 -16.05 -12.24
N THR A 138 17.18 -15.76 -11.88
CA THR A 138 16.21 -16.77 -11.41
C THR A 138 15.01 -16.82 -12.35
N SER A 139 14.14 -17.81 -12.19
CA SER A 139 12.86 -17.86 -12.91
C SER A 139 11.91 -16.69 -12.60
N ALA A 140 12.19 -15.93 -11.53
CA ALA A 140 11.42 -14.76 -11.14
C ALA A 140 11.95 -13.44 -11.76
N ALA A 141 12.94 -13.50 -12.66
CA ALA A 141 13.54 -12.31 -13.27
C ALA A 141 12.48 -11.38 -13.91
N ASP A 142 11.48 -11.96 -14.58
CA ASP A 142 10.41 -11.20 -15.24
C ASP A 142 9.13 -11.08 -14.39
N ASP A 143 9.12 -11.64 -13.17
CA ASP A 143 7.98 -11.58 -12.25
C ASP A 143 8.06 -10.31 -11.38
N VAL A 144 7.68 -9.18 -11.98
CA VAL A 144 7.70 -7.86 -11.33
C VAL A 144 6.88 -7.83 -10.02
N PRO A 145 5.63 -8.37 -9.95
CA PRO A 145 4.89 -8.47 -8.69
C PRO A 145 5.64 -9.20 -7.59
N PHE A 146 6.16 -10.38 -7.88
CA PHE A 146 6.91 -11.17 -6.92
C PHE A 146 8.15 -10.41 -6.43
N ARG A 147 8.93 -9.86 -7.36
CA ARG A 147 10.15 -9.10 -7.04
C ARG A 147 9.85 -7.89 -6.16
N ALA A 148 8.78 -7.15 -6.45
CA ALA A 148 8.36 -6.00 -5.64
C ALA A 148 7.97 -6.41 -4.22
N MET A 149 7.16 -7.46 -4.07
CA MET A 149 6.77 -7.97 -2.75
C MET A 149 7.93 -8.53 -1.97
N ALA A 150 8.75 -9.37 -2.59
CA ALA A 150 9.91 -9.96 -1.94
C ALA A 150 10.91 -8.89 -1.46
N ALA A 151 11.11 -7.83 -2.25
CA ALA A 151 11.96 -6.72 -1.88
C ALA A 151 11.38 -5.89 -0.72
N MET A 152 10.09 -5.55 -0.74
CA MET A 152 9.43 -4.82 0.35
C MET A 152 9.40 -5.63 1.65
N GLN A 153 9.03 -6.91 1.57
CA GLN A 153 8.98 -7.80 2.72
C GLN A 153 10.37 -8.02 3.35
N ALA A 154 11.43 -7.94 2.55
CA ALA A 154 12.78 -7.95 3.09
C ALA A 154 13.09 -6.75 3.98
N LEU A 155 12.54 -5.58 3.67
CA LEU A 155 12.66 -4.40 4.52
C LEU A 155 11.89 -4.53 5.83
N THR A 156 10.79 -5.29 5.87
CA THR A 156 10.02 -5.47 7.10
C THR A 156 10.52 -6.62 7.98
N SER A 157 11.26 -7.59 7.42
CA SER A 157 11.53 -8.86 8.12
C SER A 157 12.99 -9.32 8.14
N PHE A 158 13.77 -9.03 7.09
CA PHE A 158 15.13 -9.60 6.95
C PHE A 158 16.22 -8.55 7.12
N ARG A 159 15.95 -7.31 6.73
CA ARG A 159 16.81 -6.15 6.89
C ARG A 159 15.97 -4.95 7.31
N PRO A 160 15.51 -4.95 8.57
CA PRO A 160 14.65 -3.89 9.08
C PRO A 160 15.32 -2.54 8.91
N VAL A 161 14.62 -1.62 8.24
CA VAL A 161 14.91 -0.19 8.23
C VAL A 161 13.93 0.45 9.21
N SER A 162 14.39 1.31 10.12
CA SER A 162 13.58 1.78 11.26
C SER A 162 12.30 2.51 10.89
N THR A 163 12.21 2.98 9.65
CA THR A 163 11.13 3.82 9.13
C THR A 163 10.14 3.02 8.26
N VAL A 164 10.39 1.73 8.05
CA VAL A 164 9.57 0.79 7.25
C VAL A 164 9.23 -0.42 8.11
N GLY A 165 7.95 -0.73 8.27
CA GLY A 165 7.55 -1.84 9.15
C GLY A 165 6.08 -2.22 9.07
N GLY A 166 5.65 -3.02 10.03
CA GLY A 166 4.31 -3.62 9.99
C GLY A 166 4.21 -4.63 8.85
N ILE A 167 3.13 -4.55 8.08
CA ILE A 167 2.81 -5.48 6.99
C ILE A 167 3.13 -4.82 5.66
N THR A 168 3.62 -5.61 4.70
CA THR A 168 3.68 -5.15 3.30
C THR A 168 2.33 -5.34 2.63
N LEU A 169 1.78 -4.26 2.09
CA LEU A 169 0.55 -4.26 1.29
C LEU A 169 0.89 -4.08 -0.19
N ARG A 170 0.07 -4.69 -1.05
CA ARG A 170 0.17 -4.53 -2.50
C ARG A 170 -1.16 -4.18 -3.13
N VAL A 171 -1.10 -3.22 -4.06
CA VAL A 171 -2.15 -2.98 -5.06
C VAL A 171 -1.61 -3.47 -6.40
N GLY A 172 -2.39 -4.26 -7.12
CA GLY A 172 -2.02 -4.82 -8.42
C GLY A 172 -3.13 -4.62 -9.45
N THR A 173 -2.76 -4.76 -10.72
CA THR A 173 -3.72 -4.75 -11.83
C THR A 173 -4.38 -6.11 -11.99
N THR A 174 -5.72 -6.11 -12.08
CA THR A 174 -6.58 -7.25 -12.37
C THR A 174 -7.45 -6.96 -13.60
N GLU A 175 -8.31 -7.89 -14.01
CA GLU A 175 -9.30 -7.66 -15.07
C GLU A 175 -10.27 -6.51 -14.75
N GLN A 176 -10.50 -6.25 -13.45
CA GLN A 176 -11.38 -5.19 -12.95
C GLN A 176 -10.61 -3.87 -12.67
N GLY A 177 -9.34 -3.80 -13.05
CA GLY A 177 -8.45 -2.68 -12.74
C GLY A 177 -7.66 -2.88 -11.44
N PHE A 178 -7.32 -1.80 -10.76
CA PHE A 178 -6.59 -1.87 -9.50
C PHE A 178 -7.40 -2.55 -8.39
N ARG A 179 -6.73 -3.46 -7.69
CA ARG A 179 -7.23 -4.18 -6.50
C ARG A 179 -6.10 -4.37 -5.50
N PHE A 180 -6.42 -4.41 -4.22
CA PHE A 180 -5.51 -4.97 -3.24
C PHE A 180 -5.30 -6.46 -3.56
N VAL A 181 -4.06 -6.93 -3.42
CA VAL A 181 -3.72 -8.33 -3.64
C VAL A 181 -3.48 -8.98 -2.28
N PRO A 182 -4.14 -10.11 -1.97
CA PRO A 182 -4.08 -10.73 -0.65
C PRO A 182 -2.79 -11.54 -0.49
N ASP A 183 -1.63 -10.91 -0.65
CA ASP A 183 -0.35 -11.57 -0.48
C ASP A 183 -0.19 -12.11 0.93
N ARG A 184 0.47 -13.27 1.04
CA ARG A 184 0.95 -13.74 2.34
C ARG A 184 2.15 -12.91 2.76
N GLY A 185 1.93 -11.95 3.66
CA GLY A 185 3.01 -11.34 4.41
C GLY A 185 3.60 -12.36 5.39
N LEU A 186 4.85 -12.76 5.20
CA LEU A 186 5.60 -13.51 6.23
C LEU A 186 6.51 -12.53 6.96
N VAL A 187 6.20 -12.24 8.22
CA VAL A 187 7.13 -11.62 9.15
C VAL A 187 7.66 -12.71 10.07
N ILE A 188 8.95 -13.04 9.94
CA ILE A 188 9.57 -14.11 10.72
C ILE A 188 9.53 -13.75 12.20
N GLY A 189 8.88 -14.59 13.00
CA GLY A 189 8.66 -14.36 14.43
C GLY A 189 7.56 -13.34 14.75
N GLY A 190 6.89 -12.79 13.73
CA GLY A 190 5.70 -11.96 13.88
C GLY A 190 4.40 -12.77 13.91
N PRO A 191 3.27 -12.13 14.19
CA PRO A 191 1.96 -12.78 14.16
C PRO A 191 1.55 -13.17 12.73
N GLU A 192 0.64 -14.13 12.62
CA GLU A 192 0.04 -14.52 11.35
C GLU A 192 -1.10 -13.55 11.01
N TRP A 193 -0.82 -12.59 10.13
CA TRP A 193 -1.83 -11.68 9.63
C TRP A 193 -2.52 -12.22 8.38
N LEU A 194 -3.84 -12.13 8.38
CA LEU A 194 -4.66 -12.41 7.21
C LEU A 194 -5.06 -11.09 6.56
N VAL A 195 -4.79 -10.96 5.27
CA VAL A 195 -5.21 -9.83 4.46
C VAL A 195 -6.53 -10.20 3.78
N LEU A 196 -7.56 -9.38 4.00
CA LEU A 196 -8.86 -9.47 3.35
C LEU A 196 -8.98 -8.29 2.40
N VAL A 197 -9.30 -8.54 1.14
CA VAL A 197 -9.26 -7.50 0.09
C VAL A 197 -10.66 -7.08 -0.31
N GLY A 198 -10.82 -5.80 -0.62
CA GLY A 198 -12.06 -5.22 -1.06
C GLY A 198 -12.51 -5.74 -2.43
N ASN A 199 -13.80 -5.99 -2.55
CA ASN A 199 -14.50 -6.31 -3.79
C ASN A 199 -15.52 -5.23 -4.11
N ASP A 200 -16.07 -5.26 -5.33
CA ASP A 200 -17.15 -4.33 -5.70
C ASP A 200 -18.35 -4.48 -4.73
N PRO A 201 -18.96 -3.36 -4.28
CA PRO A 201 -18.74 -1.98 -4.72
C PRO A 201 -17.64 -1.21 -3.96
N THR A 202 -16.86 -1.87 -3.10
CA THR A 202 -15.84 -1.25 -2.23
C THR A 202 -14.42 -1.76 -2.54
N PRO A 203 -13.90 -1.57 -3.76
CA PRO A 203 -12.63 -2.17 -4.20
C PRO A 203 -11.39 -1.64 -3.45
N GLY A 204 -11.50 -0.48 -2.80
CA GLY A 204 -10.45 0.08 -1.95
C GLY A 204 -10.55 -0.30 -0.48
N ALA A 205 -11.53 -1.11 -0.08
CA ALA A 205 -11.59 -1.63 1.29
C ALA A 205 -10.45 -2.64 1.52
N LEU A 206 -9.96 -2.71 2.75
CA LEU A 206 -8.89 -3.62 3.16
C LEU A 206 -9.09 -4.04 4.61
N GLY A 207 -9.07 -5.33 4.87
CA GLY A 207 -9.02 -5.92 6.20
C GLY A 207 -7.63 -6.49 6.50
N ILE A 208 -7.15 -6.27 7.71
CA ILE A 208 -5.96 -6.91 8.27
C ILE A 208 -6.37 -7.54 9.59
N LEU A 209 -6.32 -8.87 9.69
CA LEU A 209 -6.73 -9.62 10.87
C LEU A 209 -5.55 -10.38 11.49
N ASP A 210 -5.28 -10.13 12.76
CA ASP A 210 -4.46 -11.01 13.60
C ASP A 210 -5.37 -12.05 14.25
N VAL A 211 -5.29 -13.30 13.75
CA VAL A 211 -6.14 -14.40 14.23
C VAL A 211 -5.78 -14.87 15.63
N GLN A 212 -4.55 -14.63 16.10
CA GLN A 212 -4.14 -15.04 17.45
C GLN A 212 -4.65 -14.07 18.50
N LEU A 213 -4.74 -12.79 18.15
CA LEU A 213 -5.25 -11.74 19.02
C LEU A 213 -6.76 -11.48 18.87
N GLU A 214 -7.40 -12.14 17.90
CA GLU A 214 -8.81 -11.92 17.53
C GLU A 214 -9.10 -10.43 17.27
N LEU A 215 -8.14 -9.73 16.68
CA LEU A 215 -8.16 -8.29 16.50
C LEU A 215 -7.72 -7.94 15.09
N GLY A 216 -8.47 -7.09 14.42
CA GLY A 216 -8.13 -6.61 13.09
C GLY A 216 -8.45 -5.14 12.87
N GLN A 217 -7.95 -4.62 11.75
CA GLN A 217 -8.23 -3.28 11.26
C GLN A 217 -8.96 -3.38 9.93
N LEU A 218 -10.06 -2.66 9.81
CA LEU A 218 -10.79 -2.46 8.57
C LEU A 218 -10.57 -1.03 8.07
N PHE A 219 -9.80 -0.91 7.00
CA PHE A 219 -9.66 0.30 6.21
C PHE A 219 -10.82 0.35 5.23
N ARG A 220 -11.69 1.34 5.37
CA ARG A 220 -12.91 1.47 4.57
C ARG A 220 -12.61 2.12 3.22
N HIS A 221 -13.36 1.75 2.19
CA HIS A 221 -13.16 2.28 0.85
C HIS A 221 -13.30 3.81 0.77
N GLU A 222 -14.24 4.37 1.53
CA GLU A 222 -14.54 5.80 1.57
C GLU A 222 -13.70 6.61 2.56
N SER A 223 -13.00 5.94 3.48
CA SER A 223 -12.22 6.59 4.55
C SER A 223 -11.13 5.64 5.07
N PRO A 224 -10.11 5.34 4.24
CA PRO A 224 -9.01 4.45 4.62
C PRO A 224 -8.07 5.11 5.65
N ASP A 225 -8.18 6.42 5.87
CA ASP A 225 -7.45 7.17 6.89
C ASP A 225 -7.93 6.89 8.31
N GLU A 226 -9.16 6.39 8.48
CA GLU A 226 -9.79 6.12 9.77
C GLU A 226 -10.16 4.63 9.90
N PRO A 227 -9.17 3.74 10.14
CA PRO A 227 -9.43 2.32 10.26
C PRO A 227 -10.32 2.01 11.47
N LEU A 228 -11.27 1.09 11.26
CA LEU A 228 -12.07 0.54 12.35
C LEU A 228 -11.35 -0.65 12.97
N THR A 229 -11.18 -0.61 14.29
CA THR A 229 -10.71 -1.78 15.04
C THR A 229 -11.86 -2.76 15.24
N ILE A 230 -11.71 -3.97 14.71
CA ILE A 230 -12.70 -5.05 14.76
C ILE A 230 -12.16 -6.16 15.66
N ARG A 231 -13.02 -6.67 16.55
CA ARG A 231 -12.76 -7.95 17.22
C ARG A 231 -13.42 -9.06 16.41
N ALA A 232 -12.62 -9.98 15.91
CA ALA A 232 -13.11 -11.10 15.10
C ALA A 232 -12.25 -12.34 15.36
N ALA A 233 -12.89 -13.47 15.62
CA ALA A 233 -12.18 -14.71 15.95
C ALA A 233 -11.59 -15.41 14.71
N ASN A 234 -12.10 -15.09 13.52
CA ASN A 234 -11.71 -15.72 12.26
C ASN A 234 -12.11 -14.83 11.05
N PRO A 235 -11.66 -15.16 9.83
CA PRO A 235 -11.99 -14.37 8.64
C PRO A 235 -13.48 -14.22 8.35
N ASP A 236 -14.30 -15.26 8.57
CA ASP A 236 -15.73 -15.21 8.24
C ASP A 236 -16.48 -14.24 9.16
N ASP A 237 -16.08 -14.20 10.44
CA ASP A 237 -16.55 -13.23 11.43
C ASP A 237 -16.15 -11.80 11.05
N PHE A 238 -14.89 -11.59 10.66
CA PHE A 238 -14.40 -10.29 10.19
C PHE A 238 -15.18 -9.80 8.96
N VAL A 239 -15.42 -10.67 7.97
CA VAL A 239 -16.22 -10.35 6.77
C VAL A 239 -17.63 -9.94 7.15
N SER A 240 -18.26 -10.66 8.08
CA SER A 240 -19.62 -10.35 8.54
C SER A 240 -19.69 -8.96 9.19
N ILE A 241 -18.74 -8.63 10.07
CA ILE A 241 -18.67 -7.30 10.71
C ILE A 241 -18.36 -6.22 9.67
N ALA A 242 -17.47 -6.47 8.72
CA ALA A 242 -17.17 -5.52 7.64
C ALA A 242 -18.42 -5.17 6.80
N GLN A 243 -19.29 -6.15 6.54
CA GLN A 243 -20.56 -5.94 5.83
C GLN A 243 -21.54 -5.07 6.63
N GLU A 244 -21.58 -5.18 7.96
CA GLU A 244 -22.37 -4.28 8.82
C GLU A 244 -21.92 -2.81 8.69
N HIS A 245 -20.64 -2.60 8.35
CA HIS A 245 -20.05 -1.30 8.05
C HIS A 245 -20.08 -0.95 6.55
N GLY A 246 -20.87 -1.65 5.75
CA GLY A 246 -21.06 -1.38 4.32
C GLY A 246 -19.86 -1.74 3.44
N GLN A 247 -18.88 -2.50 3.96
CA GLN A 247 -17.70 -2.91 3.21
C GLN A 247 -17.85 -4.35 2.72
N THR A 248 -17.50 -4.58 1.46
CA THR A 248 -17.40 -5.91 0.87
C THR A 248 -15.92 -6.29 0.80
N VAL A 249 -15.49 -7.16 1.70
CA VAL A 249 -14.14 -7.72 1.72
C VAL A 249 -14.20 -9.24 1.65
N GLU A 250 -13.16 -9.86 1.11
CA GLU A 250 -13.04 -11.32 1.06
C GLU A 250 -11.67 -11.81 1.53
N TYR A 251 -11.66 -13.00 2.12
CA TYR A 251 -10.45 -13.72 2.44
C TYR A 251 -10.14 -14.75 1.36
N VAL A 252 -8.95 -14.63 0.74
CA VAL A 252 -8.49 -15.59 -0.26
C VAL A 252 -7.68 -16.69 0.42
N LYS A 253 -8.25 -17.90 0.45
CA LYS A 253 -7.54 -19.10 0.89
C LYS A 253 -6.47 -19.50 -0.12
N TRP A 254 -5.22 -19.27 0.23
CA TRP A 254 -4.09 -19.80 -0.53
C TRP A 254 -4.02 -21.32 -0.39
N PRO A 255 -3.85 -22.08 -1.49
CA PRO A 255 -3.60 -23.51 -1.42
C PRO A 255 -2.37 -23.78 -0.53
N ARG A 256 -2.46 -24.82 0.29
CA ARG A 256 -1.35 -25.29 1.15
C ARG A 256 -0.27 -25.97 0.32
#